data_AF-A0A679FFW2-F1
#
_entry.id   AF-A0A679FFW2-F1
#
_cell.length_a   1.000
_cell.length_b   1.000
_cell.length_c   1.000
_cell.angle_alpha   90.00
_cell.angle_beta   90.00
_cell.angle_gamma   90.00
#
_symmetry.space_group_name_H-M   'P 1'
#
loop_
_entity.id
_entity.type
_entity.pdbx_description
1 polymer ?
#
loop_
_entity_poly.entity_id
_entity_poly.type
_entity_poly.pdbx_seq_one_letter_code
_entity_poly.pdbx_strand_id
1 'polypeptide(L)'
;MDSTDVEIGHVPYVDFKTAFASLHERIYVKRKSLAHEAEVRAIFKRLSMESPPVGLMMPVDLELLVKAVVASPFASLWLHSLLEKTKYLS
;
A
#
# COMPACT_ATOMS: atom_id res chain seq x y z
N MET A 1 12.96 -23.08 4.24
CA MET A 1 12.06 -22.05 3.72
C MET A 1 11.54 -21.29 4.92
N ASP A 2 12.05 -20.09 5.17
CA ASP A 2 11.51 -19.25 6.24
C ASP A 2 10.05 -18.93 5.93
N SER A 3 9.15 -19.41 6.79
CA SER A 3 7.74 -19.01 6.76
C SER A 3 7.69 -17.51 7.03
N THR A 4 7.54 -16.73 5.96
CA THR A 4 7.34 -15.29 6.11
C THR A 4 5.92 -15.10 6.60
N ASP A 5 5.77 -14.74 7.87
CA ASP A 5 4.47 -14.42 8.44
C ASP A 5 4.04 -13.05 7.88
N VAL A 6 2.99 -13.08 7.06
CA VAL A 6 2.46 -11.88 6.39
C VAL A 6 1.13 -11.54 7.02
N GLU A 7 1.07 -10.39 7.66
CA GLU A 7 -0.16 -9.85 8.24
C GLU A 7 -0.71 -8.76 7.30
N ILE A 8 -1.92 -8.99 6.76
CA ILE A 8 -2.60 -8.01 5.90
C ILE A 8 -3.79 -7.43 6.67
N GLY A 9 -3.91 -6.11 6.68
CA GLY A 9 -5.00 -5.44 7.39
C GLY A 9 -5.25 -4.02 6.91
N HIS A 10 -6.46 -3.53 7.21
CA HIS A 10 -6.79 -2.13 7.02
C HIS A 10 -6.06 -1.25 8.04
N VAL A 11 -5.62 -0.08 7.61
CA VAL A 11 -5.02 0.91 8.50
C VAL A 11 -6.12 1.52 9.37
N PRO A 12 -6.05 1.44 10.71
CA PRO A 12 -7.01 2.10 11.58
C PRO A 12 -6.80 3.61 11.57
N TYR A 13 -7.90 4.35 11.44
CA TYR A 13 -7.90 5.81 11.43
C TYR A 13 -8.45 6.34 12.74
N VAL A 14 -7.59 6.94 13.56
CA VAL A 14 -7.92 7.34 14.93
C VAL A 14 -7.85 8.86 15.11
N ASP A 15 -8.66 9.39 16.02
CA ASP A 15 -8.57 10.78 16.44
C ASP A 15 -7.54 10.87 17.58
N PHE A 16 -6.41 11.53 17.32
CA PHE A 16 -5.34 11.69 18.30
C PHE A 16 -5.70 12.59 19.48
N LYS A 17 -6.88 13.23 19.47
CA LYS A 17 -7.43 13.92 20.65
C LYS A 17 -8.11 12.96 21.61
N THR A 18 -8.62 11.82 21.13
CA THR A 18 -9.43 10.87 21.93
C THR A 18 -8.79 9.49 22.08
N ALA A 19 -7.81 9.16 21.25
CA ALA A 19 -7.10 7.89 21.27
C ALA A 19 -5.62 8.09 20.89
N PHE A 20 -4.72 7.51 21.68
CA PHE A 20 -3.29 7.51 21.39
C PHE A 20 -2.86 6.13 20.93
N ALA A 21 -2.21 6.04 19.78
CA ALA A 21 -1.53 4.82 19.39
C ALA A 21 -0.24 4.65 20.20
N SER A 22 -0.02 3.45 20.71
CA SER A 22 1.24 3.11 21.38
C SER A 22 2.42 3.25 20.40
N LEU A 23 3.64 3.37 20.93
CA LEU A 23 4.83 3.64 20.11
C LEU A 23 5.02 2.60 18.97
N HIS A 24 4.59 1.36 19.21
CA HIS A 24 4.71 0.25 18.27
C HIS A 24 3.52 0.16 17.30
N GLU A 25 2.37 0.76 17.63
CA GLU A 25 1.18 0.80 16.78
C GLU A 25 1.16 2.01 15.83
N ARG A 26 2.01 3.01 16.04
CA ARG A 26 2.06 4.22 15.20
C ARG A 26 2.33 3.92 13.72
N ILE A 27 3.09 2.86 13.43
CA ILE A 27 3.33 2.41 12.06
C ILE A 27 2.12 1.68 11.46
N TYR A 28 1.05 1.46 12.22
CA TYR A 28 -0.16 0.79 11.79
C TYR A 28 -1.37 1.71 11.76
N VAL A 29 -1.30 2.92 12.34
CA VAL A 29 -2.44 3.85 12.39
C VAL A 29 -2.22 5.15 11.62
N LYS A 30 -3.30 5.75 11.15
CA LYS A 30 -3.32 7.10 10.56
C LYS A 30 -4.27 8.02 11.31
N ARG A 31 -4.11 9.34 11.09
CA ARG A 31 -5.03 10.35 11.62
C ARG A 31 -6.40 10.21 10.95
N LYS A 32 -7.48 10.38 11.71
CA LYS A 32 -8.87 10.32 11.23
C LYS A 32 -9.16 11.20 10.01
N SER A 33 -8.48 12.34 9.87
CA SER A 33 -8.61 13.22 8.69
C SER A 33 -8.24 12.56 7.36
N LEU A 34 -7.46 11.47 7.39
CA LEU A 34 -7.02 10.72 6.22
C LEU A 34 -7.89 9.48 5.93
N ALA A 35 -8.99 9.28 6.67
CA ALA A 35 -9.82 8.07 6.55
C ALA A 35 -10.40 7.84 5.15
N HIS A 36 -10.50 8.89 4.33
CA HIS A 36 -10.93 8.81 2.94
C HIS A 36 -9.97 8.02 2.03
N GLU A 37 -8.72 7.80 2.46
CA GLU A 37 -7.73 7.02 1.70
C GLU A 37 -8.01 5.51 1.73
N ALA A 38 -8.73 5.00 2.74
CA ALA A 38 -9.08 3.59 2.91
C ALA A 38 -7.91 2.60 2.71
N GLU A 39 -6.75 2.91 3.30
CA GLU A 39 -5.51 2.18 3.08
C GLU A 39 -5.53 0.75 3.66
N VAL A 40 -4.85 -0.17 2.94
CA VAL A 40 -4.56 -1.54 3.37
C VAL A 40 -3.03 -1.73 3.38
N ARG A 41 -2.49 -2.39 4.41
CA ARG A 41 -1.06 -2.72 4.53
C ARG A 41 -0.85 -4.22 4.63
N ALA A 42 0.24 -4.68 4.01
CA ALA A 42 0.83 -6.00 4.24
C ALA A 42 2.13 -5.82 5.03
N ILE A 43 2.26 -6.51 6.15
CA ILE A 43 3.39 -6.42 7.07
C ILE A 43 4.12 -7.75 7.03
N PHE A 44 5.37 -7.71 6.61
CA PHE A 44 6.24 -8.88 6.55
C PHE A 44 7.07 -8.91 7.83
N LYS A 45 6.74 -9.82 8.76
CA LYS A 45 7.54 -10.02 9.97
C LYS A 45 8.77 -10.85 9.59
N ARG A 46 9.87 -10.17 9.24
CA ARG A 46 11.15 -10.84 9.01
C ARG A 46 12.03 -10.69 10.24
N LEU A 47 12.35 -11.82 10.88
CA LEU A 47 13.32 -11.85 11.96
C LEU A 47 14.72 -11.66 11.37
N SER A 48 15.49 -10.74 11.95
CA SER A 48 16.92 -10.54 11.72
C SER A 48 17.32 -10.16 10.28
N MET A 49 17.52 -8.86 10.06
CA MET A 49 18.45 -8.41 9.04
C MET A 49 19.47 -7.48 9.69
N GLU A 50 20.75 -7.75 9.52
CA GLU A 50 21.86 -6.92 10.01
C GLU A 50 21.84 -5.51 9.40
N SER A 51 21.17 -5.35 8.26
CA SER A 51 20.86 -4.07 7.63
C SER A 51 19.45 -4.10 7.01
N PRO A 52 18.61 -3.08 7.24
CA PRO A 52 17.31 -3.01 6.58
C PRO A 52 17.52 -2.85 5.07
N PRO A 53 16.93 -3.72 4.23
CA PRO A 53 17.06 -3.58 2.79
C PRO A 53 16.31 -2.31 2.33
N VAL A 54 16.83 -1.63 1.30
CA VAL A 54 16.19 -0.43 0.70
C VAL A 54 14.80 -0.76 0.11
N GLY A 55 14.52 -2.04 -0.15
CA GLY A 55 13.23 -2.56 -0.56
C GLY A 55 13.26 -4.09 -0.68
N LEU A 56 12.10 -4.70 -0.89
CA LEU A 56 11.98 -6.14 -1.13
C LEU A 56 11.59 -6.37 -2.59
N MET A 57 12.42 -7.11 -3.33
CA MET A 57 12.06 -7.60 -4.66
C MET A 57 11.05 -8.74 -4.49
N MET A 58 9.82 -8.52 -4.93
CA MET A 58 8.74 -9.49 -4.83
C MET A 58 8.09 -9.70 -6.20
N PRO A 59 8.03 -10.95 -6.71
CA PRO A 59 7.24 -11.23 -7.89
C PRO A 59 5.76 -10.98 -7.56
N VAL A 60 5.06 -10.28 -8.46
CA VAL A 60 3.68 -9.88 -8.23
C VAL A 60 2.86 -10.01 -9.49
N ASP A 61 1.62 -10.49 -9.32
CA ASP A 61 0.62 -10.52 -10.37
C ASP A 61 -0.18 -9.21 -10.36
N LEU A 62 0.05 -8.38 -11.37
CA LEU A 62 -0.63 -7.10 -11.50
C LEU A 62 -2.11 -7.25 -11.86
N GLU A 63 -2.50 -8.32 -12.56
CA GLU A 63 -3.92 -8.54 -12.92
C GLU A 63 -4.76 -8.84 -11.68
N LEU A 64 -4.18 -9.51 -10.68
CA LEU A 64 -4.83 -9.78 -9.40
C LEU A 64 -4.90 -8.53 -8.50
N LEU A 65 -3.88 -7.67 -8.54
CA LEU A 65 -3.81 -6.49 -7.67
C LEU A 65 -4.52 -5.25 -8.22
N VAL A 66 -4.51 -5.05 -9.53
CA VAL A 66 -5.01 -3.83 -10.17
C VAL A 66 -6.38 -4.12 -10.78
N LYS A 67 -7.43 -3.74 -10.05
CA LYS A 67 -8.81 -3.89 -10.53
C LYS A 67 -9.17 -2.92 -11.67
N ALA A 68 -8.68 -1.68 -11.58
CA ALA A 68 -8.93 -0.65 -12.57
C ALA A 68 -7.86 0.44 -12.49
N VAL A 69 -7.53 1.04 -13.64
CA VAL A 69 -6.69 2.23 -13.72
C VAL A 69 -7.55 3.37 -14.24
N VAL A 70 -7.75 4.40 -13.41
CA VAL A 70 -8.51 5.59 -13.80
C VAL A 70 -7.51 6.73 -13.98
N ALA A 71 -7.34 7.18 -15.22
CA ALA A 71 -6.49 8.34 -15.49
C ALA A 71 -7.22 9.63 -15.10
N SER A 72 -6.50 10.56 -14.48
CA SER A 72 -7.02 11.92 -14.25
C SER A 72 -7.36 12.57 -15.60
N PRO A 73 -8.45 13.35 -15.71
CA PRO A 73 -8.75 14.15 -16.91
C PRO A 73 -7.63 15.16 -17.27
N PHE A 74 -6.79 15.50 -16.29
CA PHE A 74 -5.64 16.41 -16.48
C PHE A 74 -4.31 15.66 -16.60
N ALA A 75 -4.33 14.34 -16.75
CA ALA A 75 -3.12 13.57 -16.94
C ALA A 75 -2.45 13.92 -18.27
N SER A 76 -1.13 13.90 -18.28
CA SER A 76 -0.34 14.12 -19.50
C SER A 76 -0.53 12.99 -20.51
N LEU A 77 -0.51 13.33 -21.80
CA LEU A 77 -0.76 12.42 -22.94
C LEU A 77 0.08 11.14 -22.93
N TRP A 78 1.30 11.17 -22.39
CA TRP A 78 2.15 9.98 -22.32
C TRP A 78 1.52 8.87 -21.48
N LEU A 79 0.77 9.22 -20.43
CA LEU A 79 0.12 8.25 -19.56
C LEU A 79 -1.04 7.58 -20.30
N HIS A 80 -1.85 8.36 -21.04
CA HIS A 80 -2.91 7.80 -21.87
C HIS A 80 -2.34 6.85 -22.92
N SER A 81 -1.28 7.26 -23.61
CA SER A 81 -0.59 6.43 -24.60
C SER A 81 -0.04 5.12 -24.01
N LEU A 82 0.40 5.15 -22.75
CA LEU A 82 0.87 3.96 -22.04
C LEU A 82 -0.29 3.02 -21.69
N LEU A 83 -1.40 3.57 -21.18
CA LEU A 83 -2.57 2.80 -20.75
C LEU A 83 -3.28 2.12 -21.93
N GLU A 84 -3.35 2.78 -23.08
CA GLU A 84 -3.86 2.18 -24.32
C GLU A 84 -3.02 0.98 -24.76
N LYS A 85 -1.68 1.11 -24.73
CA LYS A 85 -0.76 0.00 -25.09
C LYS A 85 -0.84 -1.19 -24.14
N THR A 86 -1.19 -0.94 -22.88
CA THR A 86 -1.23 -1.94 -21.82
C THR A 86 -2.62 -2.51 -21.55
N LYS A 87 -3.62 -2.16 -22.39
CA LYS A 87 -5.02 -2.64 -22.34
C LYS A 87 -5.78 -2.25 -21.06
N TYR A 88 -5.33 -1.25 -20.31
CA TYR A 88 -6.03 -0.74 -19.13
C TYR A 88 -7.07 0.35 -19.45
N LEU A 89 -7.15 0.80 -20.71
CA LEU A 89 -8.24 1.60 -21.25
C LEU A 89 -8.92 0.79 -22.35
N SER A 90 -10.17 0.39 -22.11
CA SER A 90 -11.07 -0.27 -23.08
C SER A 90 -11.94 0.74 -23.80
#